data_AF-A0A838R505-F1
#
_entry.id   AF-A0A838R505-F1
#
_cell.length_a   1.000
_cell.length_b   1.000
_cell.length_c   1.000
_cell.angle_alpha   90.00
_cell.angle_beta   90.00
_cell.angle_gamma   90.00
#
_symmetry.space_group_name_H-M   'P 1'
#
loop_
_entity.id
_entity.type
_entity.pdbx_description
1 polymer ?
#
loop_
_entity_poly.entity_id
_entity_poly.type
_entity_poly.pdbx_seq_one_letter_code
_entity_poly.pdbx_strand_id
1 'polypeptide(L)'
;MNPDRALLRILDASLNRATEGLRVVEDYVRFVLDDAHLTEQLKRLRHDLAAAGAALPLPERHAVRDTQQDVGTAVTTPSETRRADAWDVCVASLERVKQSLRSLEEFGKVVAPELGAKFEAIRYQLYTLEAATGRTVDAVERLAAVRLYVLIDGRESEANFTALVQQLVAARVGAIQFRDKRLSDQQLIARARLLKAASRRQTALNSPDQAWSGLFPLTIINDRPDVAAIVDADGVHLGRDDMSVKDARAIVGPRRLIGVSTHSIEQAQAAVLAGANYLGVGPTFPSTTKNFDAFPGVELLRQVAAEIRLTAFAIGGVTAKNIDEVLATGVARVAVSSAITESPSPKTAAAE
;
A
#
# COMPACT_ATOMS: atom_id res chain seq x y z
N MET A 1 -20.70 -14.20 -38.42
CA MET A 1 -21.87 -13.29 -38.53
C MET A 1 -21.34 -11.89 -38.38
N ASN A 2 -21.71 -10.95 -39.26
CA ASN A 2 -21.32 -9.57 -39.03
C ASN A 2 -22.06 -9.07 -37.78
N PRO A 3 -21.36 -8.55 -36.76
CA PRO A 3 -22.01 -8.09 -35.54
C PRO A 3 -23.05 -7.01 -35.86
N ASP A 4 -24.21 -7.08 -35.22
CA ASP A 4 -25.29 -6.10 -35.40
C ASP A 4 -24.76 -4.67 -35.11
N ARG A 5 -25.25 -3.67 -35.85
CA ARG A 5 -24.88 -2.25 -35.72
C ARG A 5 -24.98 -1.78 -34.27
N ALA A 6 -26.02 -2.20 -33.55
CA ALA A 6 -26.20 -1.86 -32.14
C ALA A 6 -25.06 -2.43 -31.26
N LEU A 7 -24.64 -3.67 -31.51
CA LEU A 7 -23.54 -4.33 -30.81
C LEU A 7 -22.21 -3.60 -31.03
N LEU A 8 -21.92 -3.22 -32.28
CA LEU A 8 -20.69 -2.48 -32.60
C LEU A 8 -20.64 -1.09 -31.93
N ARG A 9 -21.78 -0.38 -31.84
CA ARG A 9 -21.87 0.90 -31.12
C ARG A 9 -21.57 0.75 -29.64
N ILE A 10 -22.14 -0.28 -29.00
CA ILE A 10 -21.91 -0.54 -27.57
C ILE A 10 -20.44 -0.83 -27.30
N LEU A 11 -19.84 -1.71 -28.11
CA LEU A 11 -18.44 -2.10 -27.95
C LEU A 11 -17.48 -0.92 -28.20
N ASP A 12 -17.73 -0.12 -29.23
CA ASP A 12 -16.91 1.06 -29.52
C ASP A 12 -17.00 2.12 -28.41
N ALA A 13 -18.20 2.49 -27.99
CA ALA A 13 -18.40 3.48 -26.93
C ALA A 13 -17.79 3.02 -25.60
N SER A 14 -17.95 1.73 -25.25
CA SER A 14 -17.39 1.17 -24.02
C SER A 14 -15.86 1.10 -24.07
N LEU A 15 -15.28 0.77 -25.22
CA LEU A 15 -13.82 0.74 -25.39
C LEU A 15 -13.21 2.15 -25.27
N ASN A 16 -13.83 3.16 -25.87
CA ASN A 16 -13.36 4.54 -25.75
C ASN A 16 -13.42 5.02 -24.30
N ARG A 17 -14.55 4.83 -23.60
CA ARG A 17 -14.72 5.21 -22.18
C ARG A 17 -13.72 4.50 -21.26
N ALA A 18 -13.49 3.21 -21.47
CA ALA A 18 -12.51 2.47 -20.69
C ALA A 18 -11.08 3.00 -20.93
N THR A 19 -10.73 3.31 -22.19
CA THR A 19 -9.42 3.85 -22.57
C THR A 19 -9.17 5.23 -21.96
N GLU A 20 -10.15 6.13 -22.07
CA GLU A 20 -10.09 7.48 -21.50
C GLU A 20 -10.01 7.43 -19.97
N GLY A 21 -10.85 6.63 -19.33
CA GLY A 21 -10.84 6.48 -17.87
C GLY A 21 -9.52 5.92 -17.34
N LEU A 22 -8.95 4.89 -18.01
CA LEU A 22 -7.63 4.36 -17.63
C LEU A 22 -6.51 5.38 -17.81
N ARG A 23 -6.63 6.31 -18.77
CA ARG A 23 -5.66 7.41 -18.91
C ARG A 23 -5.67 8.30 -17.68
N VAL A 24 -6.85 8.68 -17.18
CA VAL A 24 -6.98 9.52 -15.99
C VAL A 24 -6.41 8.83 -14.75
N VAL A 25 -6.66 7.52 -14.59
CA VAL A 25 -6.10 6.73 -13.48
C VAL A 25 -4.57 6.65 -13.56
N GLU A 26 -4.01 6.40 -14.75
CA GLU A 26 -2.55 6.43 -14.96
C GLU A 26 -1.96 7.81 -14.64
N ASP A 27 -2.60 8.90 -15.09
CA ASP A 27 -2.11 10.25 -14.84
C ASP A 27 -2.14 10.58 -13.33
N TYR A 28 -3.15 10.12 -12.58
CA TYR A 28 -3.15 10.24 -11.12
C TYR A 28 -1.97 9.51 -10.49
N VAL A 29 -1.78 8.23 -10.81
CA VAL A 29 -0.68 7.43 -10.24
C VAL A 29 0.69 8.02 -10.63
N ARG A 30 0.82 8.48 -11.87
CA ARG A 30 2.07 9.01 -12.39
C ARG A 30 2.42 10.38 -11.84
N PHE A 31 1.45 11.29 -11.76
CA PHE A 31 1.74 12.71 -11.46
C PHE A 31 1.35 13.13 -10.04
N VAL A 32 0.45 12.40 -9.39
CA VAL A 32 0.06 12.67 -7.98
C VAL A 32 0.80 11.73 -7.04
N LEU A 33 0.81 10.42 -7.32
CA LEU A 33 1.55 9.46 -6.48
C LEU A 33 3.03 9.40 -6.80
N ASP A 34 3.43 9.70 -8.04
CA ASP A 34 4.81 9.53 -8.52
C ASP A 34 5.31 8.09 -8.31
N ASP A 35 4.42 7.11 -8.53
CA ASP A 35 4.73 5.68 -8.37
C ASP A 35 5.02 5.05 -9.74
N ALA A 36 6.30 4.78 -10.01
CA ALA A 36 6.73 4.26 -11.30
C ALA A 36 6.22 2.84 -11.55
N HIS A 37 6.22 1.99 -10.52
CA HIS A 37 5.77 0.60 -10.65
C HIS A 37 4.29 0.51 -11.02
N LEU A 38 3.40 1.17 -10.27
CA LEU A 38 1.98 1.20 -10.56
C LEU A 38 1.68 1.90 -11.89
N THR A 39 2.45 2.93 -12.25
CA THR A 39 2.37 3.57 -13.58
C THR A 39 2.64 2.55 -14.68
N GLU A 40 3.69 1.74 -14.54
CA GLU A 40 4.02 0.71 -15.50
C GLU A 40 2.91 -0.34 -15.61
N GLN A 41 2.36 -0.80 -14.48
CA GLN A 41 1.26 -1.77 -14.48
C GLN A 41 0.01 -1.21 -15.18
N LEU A 42 -0.34 0.06 -14.94
CA LEU A 42 -1.47 0.72 -15.61
C LEU A 42 -1.21 0.90 -17.11
N LYS A 43 0.03 1.23 -17.50
CA LYS A 43 0.42 1.30 -18.91
C LYS A 43 0.28 -0.06 -19.59
N ARG A 44 0.72 -1.15 -18.94
CA ARG A 44 0.56 -2.53 -19.45
C ARG A 44 -0.93 -2.88 -19.59
N LEU A 45 -1.75 -2.61 -18.57
CA LEU A 45 -3.20 -2.84 -18.59
C LEU A 45 -3.88 -2.12 -19.77
N ARG A 46 -3.47 -0.88 -20.06
CA ARG A 46 -3.96 -0.15 -21.23
C ARG A 46 -3.53 -0.76 -22.55
N HIS A 47 -2.28 -1.22 -22.65
CA HIS A 47 -1.83 -1.94 -23.85
C HIS A 47 -2.64 -3.21 -24.07
N ASP A 48 -2.93 -3.96 -23.01
CA ASP A 48 -3.77 -5.15 -23.06
C ASP A 48 -5.20 -4.81 -23.50
N LEU A 49 -5.78 -3.71 -22.98
CA LEU A 49 -7.07 -3.21 -23.43
C LEU A 49 -7.08 -2.83 -24.92
N ALA A 50 -6.04 -2.14 -25.39
CA ALA A 50 -5.91 -1.77 -26.79
C ALA A 50 -5.77 -3.01 -27.69
N ALA A 51 -4.98 -3.99 -27.27
CA ALA A 51 -4.80 -5.26 -27.99
C ALA A 51 -6.10 -6.08 -28.05
N ALA A 52 -6.86 -6.13 -26.95
CA ALA A 52 -8.18 -6.76 -26.94
C ALA A 52 -9.16 -6.03 -27.87
N GLY A 53 -9.17 -4.69 -27.84
CA GLY A 53 -10.00 -3.87 -28.72
C GLY A 53 -9.64 -3.94 -30.20
N ALA A 54 -8.39 -4.25 -30.55
CA ALA A 54 -7.95 -4.43 -31.94
C ALA A 54 -8.53 -5.68 -32.61
N ALA A 55 -8.98 -6.66 -31.82
CA ALA A 55 -9.70 -7.83 -32.34
C ALA A 55 -11.10 -7.48 -32.88
N LEU A 56 -11.61 -6.27 -32.59
CA LEU A 56 -12.88 -5.76 -33.13
C LEU A 56 -12.64 -5.01 -34.46
N PRO A 57 -13.43 -5.27 -35.52
CA PRO A 57 -13.26 -4.63 -36.83
C PRO A 57 -13.29 -3.10 -36.76
N LEU A 58 -12.15 -2.44 -36.98
CA LEU A 58 -12.00 -0.98 -36.85
C LEU A 58 -12.87 -0.16 -37.85
N PRO A 59 -12.95 -0.51 -39.15
CA PRO A 59 -13.74 0.26 -40.12
C PRO A 59 -15.23 0.25 -39.78
N GLU A 60 -15.74 -0.89 -39.29
CA GLU A 60 -17.14 -1.06 -38.94
C GLU A 60 -17.49 -0.31 -37.65
N ARG A 61 -16.56 -0.24 -36.67
CA ARG A 61 -16.78 0.54 -35.44
C ARG A 61 -16.83 2.05 -35.69
N HIS A 62 -15.97 2.59 -36.56
CA HIS A 62 -16.01 4.01 -36.89
C HIS A 62 -17.25 4.39 -37.70
N ALA A 63 -17.68 3.52 -38.63
CA ALA A 63 -18.83 3.75 -39.49
C ALA A 63 -20.18 3.81 -38.74
N VAL A 64 -20.24 3.30 -37.50
CA VAL A 64 -21.49 3.26 -36.71
C VAL A 64 -21.61 4.35 -35.64
N ARG A 65 -20.59 5.20 -35.47
CA ARG A 65 -20.63 6.32 -34.51
C ARG A 65 -21.66 7.36 -34.97
N ASP A 66 -22.58 7.71 -34.08
CA ASP A 66 -23.62 8.71 -34.36
C ASP A 66 -23.86 9.57 -33.11
N THR A 67 -22.88 10.43 -32.80
CA THR A 67 -22.90 11.25 -31.58
C THR A 67 -24.01 12.30 -31.58
N GLN A 68 -24.61 12.60 -32.74
CA GLN A 68 -25.68 13.59 -32.87
C GLN A 68 -27.07 12.99 -32.60
N GLN A 69 -27.28 11.72 -32.97
CA GLN A 69 -28.55 11.02 -32.76
C GLN A 69 -28.49 9.99 -31.62
N ASP A 70 -27.34 9.85 -30.96
CA ASP A 70 -27.18 9.04 -29.75
C ASP A 70 -28.13 9.53 -28.64
N VAL A 71 -29.00 8.64 -28.18
CA VAL A 71 -29.92 8.90 -27.08
C VAL A 71 -29.14 8.99 -25.77
N GLY A 72 -29.45 9.99 -24.94
CA GLY A 72 -28.89 10.15 -23.61
C GLY A 72 -27.65 11.05 -23.52
N THR A 73 -27.19 11.63 -24.64
CA THR A 73 -26.04 12.55 -24.68
C THR A 73 -26.26 13.85 -23.88
N ALA A 74 -27.52 14.26 -23.68
CA ALA A 74 -27.89 15.43 -22.87
C ALA A 74 -28.28 15.09 -21.42
N VAL A 75 -28.19 13.83 -21.00
CA VAL A 75 -28.58 13.41 -19.64
C VAL A 75 -27.40 13.61 -18.70
N THR A 76 -27.48 14.64 -17.86
CA THR A 76 -26.49 14.93 -16.80
C THR A 76 -27.13 14.77 -15.43
N THR A 77 -26.38 14.30 -14.44
CA THR A 77 -26.83 14.28 -13.04
C THR A 77 -26.17 15.40 -12.24
N PRO A 78 -26.84 15.98 -11.22
CA PRO A 78 -26.26 17.05 -10.39
C PRO A 78 -24.95 16.66 -9.69
N SER A 79 -24.76 15.36 -9.40
CA SER A 79 -23.56 14.81 -8.77
C SER A 79 -22.32 14.81 -9.67
N GLU A 80 -22.44 15.19 -10.94
CA GLU A 80 -21.35 15.19 -11.91
C GLU A 80 -20.42 16.42 -11.80
N THR A 81 -20.82 17.46 -11.06
CA THR A 81 -20.20 18.80 -11.14
C THR A 81 -19.16 19.12 -10.04
N ARG A 82 -18.99 18.27 -9.02
CA ARG A 82 -18.03 18.53 -7.93
C ARG A 82 -17.15 17.32 -7.64
N ARG A 83 -15.85 17.59 -7.45
CA ARG A 83 -14.81 16.67 -6.98
C ARG A 83 -14.05 17.39 -5.87
N ALA A 84 -13.78 16.75 -4.73
CA ALA A 84 -13.12 17.42 -3.63
C ALA A 84 -11.60 17.54 -3.87
N ASP A 85 -10.99 16.49 -4.41
CA ASP A 85 -9.56 16.42 -4.68
C ASP A 85 -9.22 15.52 -5.90
N ALA A 86 -7.92 15.31 -6.14
CA ALA A 86 -7.44 14.46 -7.23
C ALA A 86 -7.76 12.98 -7.03
N TRP A 87 -7.85 12.51 -5.78
CA TRP A 87 -8.20 11.12 -5.47
C TRP A 87 -9.66 10.84 -5.83
N ASP A 88 -10.58 11.76 -5.53
CA ASP A 88 -11.99 11.68 -5.96
C ASP A 88 -12.13 11.56 -7.49
N VAL A 89 -11.29 12.26 -8.26
CA VAL A 89 -11.24 12.15 -9.73
C VAL A 89 -10.78 10.75 -10.16
N CYS A 90 -9.75 10.22 -9.51
CA CYS A 90 -9.22 8.88 -9.76
C CYS A 90 -10.28 7.80 -9.48
N VAL A 91 -10.92 7.84 -8.30
CA VAL A 91 -11.97 6.90 -7.90
C VAL A 91 -13.15 6.93 -8.88
N ALA A 92 -13.62 8.12 -9.26
CA ALA A 92 -14.70 8.23 -10.24
C ALA A 92 -14.34 7.64 -11.60
N SER A 93 -13.08 7.81 -12.02
CA SER A 93 -12.57 7.25 -13.27
C SER A 93 -12.48 5.73 -13.19
N LEU A 94 -12.00 5.17 -12.07
CA LEU A 94 -12.01 3.74 -11.80
C LEU A 94 -13.43 3.14 -11.92
N GLU A 95 -14.43 3.75 -11.28
CA GLU A 95 -15.83 3.29 -11.38
C GLU A 95 -16.35 3.28 -12.82
N ARG A 96 -16.07 4.32 -13.59
CA ARG A 96 -16.47 4.41 -15.02
C ARG A 96 -15.78 3.36 -15.88
N VAL A 97 -14.49 3.10 -15.64
CA VAL A 97 -13.76 2.03 -16.34
C VAL A 97 -14.35 0.68 -16.00
N LYS A 98 -14.64 0.40 -14.72
CA LYS A 98 -15.26 -0.87 -14.28
C LYS A 98 -16.58 -1.14 -14.99
N GLN A 99 -17.45 -0.14 -15.08
CA GLN A 99 -18.72 -0.24 -15.82
C GLN A 99 -18.48 -0.52 -17.30
N SER A 100 -17.55 0.20 -17.93
CA SER A 100 -17.23 0.05 -19.35
C SER A 100 -16.63 -1.33 -19.67
N LEU A 101 -15.72 -1.83 -18.84
CA LEU A 101 -15.15 -3.18 -18.97
C LEU A 101 -16.20 -4.25 -18.78
N ARG A 102 -17.21 -4.04 -17.93
CA ARG A 102 -18.33 -4.98 -17.79
C ARG A 102 -19.16 -5.05 -19.06
N SER A 103 -19.46 -3.92 -19.69
CA SER A 103 -20.14 -3.91 -21.00
C SER A 103 -19.29 -4.60 -22.08
N LEU A 104 -17.98 -4.32 -22.14
CA LEU A 104 -17.08 -4.99 -23.08
C LEU A 104 -17.02 -6.50 -22.87
N GLU A 105 -16.98 -6.96 -21.62
CA GLU A 105 -16.98 -8.38 -21.27
C GLU A 105 -18.26 -9.06 -21.78
N GLU A 106 -19.44 -8.56 -21.43
CA GLU A 106 -20.70 -9.23 -21.75
C GLU A 106 -21.04 -9.18 -23.24
N PHE A 107 -20.95 -8.00 -23.85
CA PHE A 107 -21.23 -7.86 -25.28
C PHE A 107 -20.12 -8.46 -26.15
N GLY A 108 -18.88 -8.53 -25.65
CA GLY A 108 -17.77 -9.19 -26.32
C GLY A 108 -18.00 -10.69 -26.53
N LYS A 109 -18.67 -11.36 -25.57
CA LYS A 109 -19.04 -12.79 -25.69
C LYS A 109 -19.94 -13.09 -26.88
N VAL A 110 -20.74 -12.11 -27.33
CA VAL A 110 -21.60 -12.23 -28.52
C VAL A 110 -20.77 -12.24 -29.81
N VAL A 111 -19.63 -11.55 -29.82
CA VAL A 111 -18.69 -11.54 -30.96
C VAL A 111 -17.84 -12.80 -30.95
N ALA A 112 -17.17 -13.07 -29.81
CA ALA A 112 -16.28 -14.20 -29.63
C ALA A 112 -16.10 -14.50 -28.12
N PRO A 113 -16.31 -15.73 -27.64
CA PRO A 113 -16.12 -16.08 -26.23
C PRO A 113 -14.74 -15.72 -25.68
N GLU A 114 -13.68 -15.85 -26.50
CA GLU A 114 -12.31 -15.54 -26.09
C GLU A 114 -12.10 -14.04 -25.85
N LEU A 115 -12.86 -13.19 -26.56
CA LEU A 115 -12.82 -11.74 -26.36
C LEU A 115 -13.43 -11.35 -25.02
N GLY A 116 -14.55 -11.98 -24.63
CA GLY A 116 -15.14 -11.82 -23.31
C GLY A 116 -14.16 -12.16 -22.19
N ALA A 117 -13.46 -13.30 -22.31
CA ALA A 117 -12.44 -13.72 -21.34
C ALA A 117 -11.26 -12.73 -21.21
N LYS A 118 -10.84 -12.10 -22.32
CA LYS A 118 -9.80 -11.06 -22.28
C LYS A 118 -10.24 -9.83 -21.49
N PHE A 119 -11.45 -9.33 -21.73
CA PHE A 119 -11.98 -8.18 -20.99
C PHE A 119 -12.24 -8.50 -19.52
N GLU A 120 -12.65 -9.73 -19.20
CA GLU A 120 -12.74 -10.22 -17.83
C GLU A 120 -11.37 -10.18 -17.13
N ALA A 121 -10.31 -10.68 -17.77
CA ALA A 121 -8.95 -10.65 -17.21
C ALA A 121 -8.47 -9.21 -16.94
N ILE A 122 -8.67 -8.30 -17.90
CA ILE A 122 -8.35 -6.87 -17.74
C ILE A 122 -9.14 -6.26 -16.56
N ARG A 123 -10.42 -6.61 -16.42
CA ARG A 123 -11.27 -6.14 -15.32
C ARG A 123 -10.76 -6.59 -13.96
N TYR A 124 -10.33 -7.84 -13.81
CA TYR A 124 -9.74 -8.32 -12.55
C TYR A 124 -8.39 -7.69 -12.25
N GLN A 125 -7.53 -7.50 -13.27
CA GLN A 125 -6.28 -6.77 -13.10
C GLN A 125 -6.53 -5.32 -12.64
N LEU A 126 -7.54 -4.65 -13.19
CA LEU A 126 -7.96 -3.32 -12.72
C LEU A 126 -8.33 -3.33 -11.24
N TYR A 127 -9.05 -4.33 -10.74
CA TYR A 127 -9.39 -4.43 -9.31
C TYR A 127 -8.14 -4.57 -8.43
N THR A 128 -7.15 -5.33 -8.88
CA THR A 128 -5.87 -5.44 -8.18
C THR A 128 -5.16 -4.08 -8.12
N LEU A 129 -5.11 -3.35 -9.24
CA LEU A 129 -4.46 -2.03 -9.30
C LEU A 129 -5.23 -0.96 -8.53
N GLU A 130 -6.56 -0.98 -8.55
CA GLU A 130 -7.41 -0.11 -7.73
C GLU A 130 -7.12 -0.32 -6.25
N ALA A 131 -7.10 -1.57 -5.80
CA ALA A 131 -6.83 -1.90 -4.40
C ALA A 131 -5.39 -1.54 -3.99
N ALA A 132 -4.40 -1.75 -4.87
CA ALA A 132 -3.02 -1.33 -4.62
C ALA A 132 -2.88 0.19 -4.55
N THR A 133 -3.53 0.93 -5.45
CA THR A 133 -3.52 2.40 -5.49
C THR A 133 -4.17 2.98 -4.23
N GLY A 134 -5.37 2.52 -3.87
CA GLY A 134 -6.07 3.00 -2.68
C GLY A 134 -5.32 2.71 -1.38
N ARG A 135 -4.69 1.52 -1.26
CA ARG A 135 -3.84 1.19 -0.11
C ARG A 135 -2.58 2.03 -0.04
N THR A 136 -2.03 2.42 -1.19
CA THR A 136 -0.88 3.30 -1.25
C THR A 136 -1.23 4.69 -0.75
N VAL A 137 -2.38 5.24 -1.15
CA VAL A 137 -2.91 6.52 -0.65
C VAL A 137 -3.10 6.46 0.88
N ASP A 138 -3.87 5.50 1.39
CA ASP A 138 -4.14 5.35 2.84
C ASP A 138 -2.84 5.22 3.65
N ALA A 139 -1.89 4.42 3.15
CA ALA A 139 -0.63 4.21 3.83
C ALA A 139 0.24 5.48 3.87
N VAL A 140 0.35 6.20 2.76
CA VAL A 140 1.13 7.44 2.68
C VAL A 140 0.60 8.47 3.67
N GLU A 141 -0.73 8.61 3.77
CA GLU A 141 -1.36 9.53 4.72
C GLU A 141 -1.10 9.13 6.17
N ARG A 142 -1.40 7.87 6.52
CA ARG A 142 -1.31 7.39 7.91
C ARG A 142 0.12 7.31 8.43
N LEU A 143 1.10 7.13 7.54
CA LEU A 143 2.52 7.04 7.90
C LEU A 143 3.29 8.33 7.57
N ALA A 144 2.59 9.39 7.16
CA ALA A 144 3.21 10.65 6.73
C ALA A 144 4.16 11.23 7.79
N ALA A 145 3.79 11.15 9.07
CA ALA A 145 4.58 11.67 10.19
C ALA A 145 5.57 10.66 10.80
N VAL A 146 5.53 9.38 10.40
CA VAL A 146 6.45 8.37 10.95
C VAL A 146 7.81 8.51 10.28
N ARG A 147 8.82 8.93 11.04
CA ARG A 147 10.23 9.02 10.61
C ARG A 147 11.11 7.95 11.27
N LEU A 148 10.92 7.77 12.57
CA LEU A 148 11.62 6.79 13.38
C LEU A 148 10.67 5.65 13.78
N TYR A 149 11.08 4.42 13.46
CA TYR A 149 10.39 3.19 13.80
C TYR A 149 11.29 2.32 14.68
N VAL A 150 10.91 2.08 15.94
CA VAL A 150 11.76 1.34 16.90
C VAL A 150 11.24 -0.08 17.13
N LEU A 151 12.12 -1.07 17.01
CA LEU A 151 11.83 -2.46 17.32
C LEU A 151 12.33 -2.78 18.74
N ILE A 152 11.44 -3.29 19.59
CA ILE A 152 11.73 -3.67 20.98
C ILE A 152 11.36 -5.12 21.27
N ASP A 153 12.11 -5.75 22.18
CA ASP A 153 11.79 -7.06 22.74
C ASP A 153 10.98 -6.91 24.05
N GLY A 154 10.67 -8.03 24.69
CA GLY A 154 9.84 -8.08 25.88
C GLY A 154 10.54 -7.71 27.17
N ARG A 155 11.87 -7.54 27.14
CA ARG A 155 12.75 -7.41 28.31
C ARG A 155 12.56 -8.52 29.36
N GLU A 156 13.49 -8.58 30.31
CA GLU A 156 13.49 -9.59 31.37
C GLU A 156 12.26 -9.47 32.29
N SER A 157 11.81 -8.24 32.56
CA SER A 157 10.67 -7.94 33.42
C SER A 157 9.68 -6.98 32.76
N GLU A 158 8.42 -7.06 33.18
CA GLU A 158 7.36 -6.14 32.76
C GLU A 158 7.67 -4.68 33.12
N ALA A 159 8.33 -4.46 34.28
CA ALA A 159 8.75 -3.14 34.73
C ALA A 159 9.78 -2.53 33.77
N ASN A 160 10.80 -3.30 33.37
CA ASN A 160 11.83 -2.85 32.43
C ASN A 160 11.24 -2.58 31.04
N PHE A 161 10.32 -3.44 30.58
CA PHE A 161 9.58 -3.22 29.33
C PHE A 161 8.77 -1.92 29.37
N THR A 162 8.00 -1.71 30.44
CA THR A 162 7.16 -0.53 30.62
C THR A 162 8.00 0.76 30.67
N ALA A 163 9.12 0.74 31.40
CA ALA A 163 10.04 1.86 31.48
C ALA A 163 10.62 2.23 30.10
N LEU A 164 10.99 1.24 29.28
CA LEU A 164 11.44 1.48 27.90
C LEU A 164 10.34 2.10 27.04
N VAL A 165 9.12 1.53 27.06
CA VAL A 165 7.99 2.05 26.29
C VAL A 165 7.70 3.51 26.66
N GLN A 166 7.72 3.85 27.96
CA GLN A 166 7.52 5.22 28.43
C GLN A 166 8.59 6.18 27.90
N GLN A 167 9.86 5.75 27.84
CA GLN A 167 10.93 6.56 27.27
C GLN A 167 10.73 6.82 25.77
N LEU A 168 10.33 5.80 25.00
CA LEU A 168 10.09 5.94 23.55
C LEU A 168 8.86 6.81 23.25
N VAL A 169 7.78 6.66 24.03
CA VAL A 169 6.60 7.53 23.93
C VAL A 169 6.98 8.98 24.28
N ALA A 170 7.77 9.19 25.33
CA ALA A 170 8.24 10.52 25.71
C ALA A 170 9.17 11.16 24.66
N ALA A 171 9.89 10.35 23.88
CA ALA A 171 10.68 10.80 22.73
C ALA A 171 9.82 11.02 21.46
N ARG A 172 8.51 10.74 21.50
CA ARG A 172 7.59 10.86 20.36
C ARG A 172 8.02 10.04 19.14
N VAL A 173 8.51 8.84 19.38
CA VAL A 173 8.77 7.86 18.31
C VAL A 173 7.47 7.64 17.51
N GLY A 174 7.58 7.58 16.19
CA GLY A 174 6.40 7.48 15.31
C GLY A 174 5.76 6.09 15.25
N ALA A 175 6.55 5.04 15.44
CA ALA A 175 6.06 3.66 15.50
C ALA A 175 6.93 2.80 16.42
N ILE A 176 6.30 1.86 17.14
CA ILE A 176 6.98 0.86 17.97
C ILE A 176 6.54 -0.54 17.52
N GLN A 177 7.50 -1.37 17.12
CA GLN A 177 7.29 -2.77 16.79
C GLN A 177 7.61 -3.62 18.00
N PHE A 178 6.65 -4.42 18.46
CA PHE A 178 6.92 -5.40 19.49
C PHE A 178 7.32 -6.74 18.86
N ARG A 179 8.57 -7.13 19.10
CA ARG A 179 9.23 -8.29 18.51
C ARG A 179 9.99 -9.08 19.59
N ASP A 180 9.35 -10.08 20.17
CA ASP A 180 10.01 -11.05 21.04
C ASP A 180 9.66 -12.48 20.61
N LYS A 181 10.70 -13.28 20.33
CA LYS A 181 10.57 -14.67 19.87
C LYS A 181 10.68 -15.70 21.01
N ARG A 182 10.92 -15.24 22.25
CA ARG A 182 11.18 -16.09 23.43
C ARG A 182 10.01 -16.14 24.39
N LEU A 183 9.20 -15.09 24.45
CA LEU A 183 8.04 -15.03 25.35
C LEU A 183 6.97 -16.05 24.97
N SER A 184 6.25 -16.54 25.99
CA SER A 184 5.01 -17.29 25.74
C SER A 184 3.92 -16.37 25.19
N ASP A 185 2.92 -16.94 24.51
CA ASP A 185 1.80 -16.18 23.97
C ASP A 185 1.07 -15.34 25.02
N GLN A 186 0.89 -15.88 26.24
CA GLN A 186 0.29 -15.15 27.34
C GLN A 186 1.10 -13.91 27.72
N GLN A 187 2.42 -14.05 27.81
CA GLN A 187 3.34 -12.96 28.15
C GLN A 187 3.43 -11.92 27.02
N LEU A 188 3.44 -12.38 25.78
CA LEU A 188 3.44 -11.54 24.59
C LEU A 188 2.16 -10.69 24.54
N ILE A 189 0.99 -11.31 24.69
CA ILE A 189 -0.29 -10.59 24.71
C ILE A 189 -0.35 -9.58 25.86
N ALA A 190 0.13 -9.94 27.06
CA ALA A 190 0.17 -9.04 28.20
C ALA A 190 1.02 -7.78 27.92
N ARG A 191 2.25 -7.95 27.44
CA ARG A 191 3.14 -6.83 27.08
C ARG A 191 2.63 -6.02 25.90
N ALA A 192 2.06 -6.67 24.89
CA ALA A 192 1.44 -5.98 23.76
C ALA A 192 0.27 -5.08 24.19
N ARG A 193 -0.54 -5.52 25.16
CA ARG A 193 -1.59 -4.68 25.77
C ARG A 193 -1.03 -3.48 26.51
N LEU A 194 0.09 -3.63 27.23
CA LEU A 194 0.76 -2.51 27.89
C LEU A 194 1.27 -1.49 26.87
N LEU A 195 1.91 -1.95 25.79
CA LEU A 195 2.35 -1.08 24.69
C LEU A 195 1.17 -0.33 24.04
N LYS A 196 0.07 -1.04 23.74
CA LYS A 196 -1.12 -0.41 23.17
C LYS A 196 -1.74 0.60 24.12
N ALA A 197 -1.83 0.28 25.41
CA ALA A 197 -2.37 1.18 26.43
C ALA A 197 -1.52 2.46 26.57
N ALA A 198 -0.19 2.33 26.56
CA ALA A 198 0.72 3.49 26.58
C ALA A 198 0.54 4.40 25.35
N SER A 199 0.25 3.80 24.20
CA SER A 199 0.01 4.53 22.94
C SER A 199 -1.41 5.15 22.87
N ARG A 200 -2.39 4.61 23.62
CA ARG A 200 -3.80 5.06 23.67
C ARG A 200 -4.15 6.04 24.79
N ARG A 201 -3.53 5.91 25.98
CA ARG A 201 -3.94 6.65 27.20
C ARG A 201 -3.93 8.16 27.05
N GLN A 202 -3.27 8.66 26.02
CA GLN A 202 -3.08 10.08 25.78
C GLN A 202 -3.85 10.56 24.53
N THR A 203 -4.38 9.64 23.70
CA THR A 203 -5.34 9.92 22.63
C THR A 203 -6.76 10.09 23.15
N ALA A 204 -7.18 9.39 24.22
CA ALA A 204 -8.51 9.54 24.83
C ALA A 204 -8.79 10.94 25.42
N LEU A 205 -7.76 11.81 25.52
CA LEU A 205 -7.93 13.23 25.86
C LEU A 205 -8.39 14.08 24.66
N ASN A 206 -8.39 13.53 23.44
CA ASN A 206 -8.80 14.20 22.21
C ASN A 206 -9.83 13.32 21.44
N SER A 207 -10.89 13.94 20.92
CA SER A 207 -12.13 13.29 20.43
C SER A 207 -11.97 12.15 19.41
N PRO A 208 -12.97 11.23 19.30
CA PRO A 208 -12.97 10.07 18.38
C PRO A 208 -12.90 10.38 16.89
N ASP A 209 -13.18 11.63 16.48
CA ASP A 209 -13.24 12.05 15.07
C ASP A 209 -11.95 12.71 14.56
N GLN A 210 -10.88 12.74 15.37
CA GLN A 210 -9.60 13.32 14.94
C GLN A 210 -8.71 12.31 14.20
N ALA A 211 -8.26 12.71 13.01
CA ALA A 211 -7.15 12.06 12.30
C ALA A 211 -5.94 11.89 13.24
N TRP A 212 -5.18 10.80 13.06
CA TRP A 212 -3.98 10.53 13.87
C TRP A 212 -3.06 11.75 13.84
N SER A 213 -2.87 12.37 15.00
CA SER A 213 -2.18 13.66 15.15
C SER A 213 -0.65 13.55 15.15
N GLY A 214 -0.09 12.36 14.91
CA GLY A 214 1.35 12.11 15.04
C GLY A 214 1.88 12.20 16.47
N LEU A 215 1.00 12.37 17.47
CA LEU A 215 1.41 12.57 18.86
C LEU A 215 1.85 11.29 19.58
N PHE A 216 1.46 10.10 19.07
CA PHE A 216 1.72 8.81 19.71
C PHE A 216 2.18 7.75 18.72
N PRO A 217 3.05 6.82 19.17
CA PRO A 217 3.55 5.76 18.31
C PRO A 217 2.45 4.82 17.85
N LEU A 218 2.51 4.43 16.58
CA LEU A 218 1.77 3.28 16.09
C LEU A 218 2.27 2.00 16.77
N THR A 219 1.36 1.18 17.27
CA THR A 219 1.67 -0.13 17.86
C THR A 219 1.62 -1.21 16.78
N ILE A 220 2.76 -1.80 16.47
CA ILE A 220 2.88 -2.87 15.46
C ILE A 220 3.33 -4.17 16.14
N ILE A 221 2.68 -5.29 15.81
CA ILE A 221 3.09 -6.62 16.29
C ILE A 221 3.90 -7.32 15.20
N ASN A 222 5.02 -7.93 15.56
CA ASN A 222 5.85 -8.70 14.63
C ASN A 222 5.31 -10.12 14.45
N ASP A 223 5.29 -10.62 13.22
CA ASP A 223 4.99 -12.00 12.76
C ASP A 223 3.57 -12.54 13.12
N ARG A 224 2.82 -11.90 14.03
CA ARG A 224 1.60 -12.44 14.67
C ARG A 224 0.33 -11.61 14.39
N PRO A 225 -0.35 -11.81 13.24
CA PRO A 225 -1.63 -11.17 12.92
C PRO A 225 -2.74 -11.43 13.96
N ASP A 226 -2.77 -12.63 14.52
CA ASP A 226 -3.70 -13.04 15.57
C ASP A 226 -3.54 -12.19 16.85
N VAL A 227 -2.30 -12.02 17.31
CA VAL A 227 -1.99 -11.18 18.48
C VAL A 227 -2.31 -9.72 18.19
N ALA A 228 -1.98 -9.23 16.99
CA ALA A 228 -2.34 -7.88 16.55
C ALA A 228 -3.86 -7.63 16.62
N ALA A 229 -4.66 -8.59 16.19
CA ALA A 229 -6.12 -8.52 16.29
C ALA A 229 -6.61 -8.57 17.75
N ILE A 230 -6.08 -9.49 18.58
CA ILE A 230 -6.47 -9.67 19.99
C ILE A 230 -6.23 -8.41 20.82
N VAL A 231 -5.13 -7.70 20.58
CA VAL A 231 -4.73 -6.52 21.35
C VAL A 231 -5.14 -5.21 20.70
N ASP A 232 -5.84 -5.28 19.57
CA ASP A 232 -6.25 -4.12 18.78
C ASP A 232 -5.06 -3.20 18.41
N ALA A 233 -3.97 -3.82 17.97
CA ALA A 233 -2.79 -3.14 17.45
C ALA A 233 -3.13 -2.35 16.18
N ASP A 234 -2.31 -1.34 15.87
CA ASP A 234 -2.48 -0.51 14.68
C ASP A 234 -2.06 -1.27 13.41
N GLY A 235 -1.21 -2.29 13.56
CA GLY A 235 -0.82 -3.16 12.47
C GLY A 235 0.01 -4.38 12.88
N VAL A 236 0.41 -5.13 11.86
CA VAL A 236 1.35 -6.25 11.93
C VAL A 236 2.51 -6.01 10.96
N HIS A 237 3.69 -6.52 11.27
CA HIS A 237 4.83 -6.59 10.35
C HIS A 237 5.18 -8.04 10.06
N LEU A 238 5.37 -8.38 8.79
CA LEU A 238 5.59 -9.74 8.30
C LEU A 238 6.98 -9.86 7.67
N GLY A 239 7.70 -10.90 8.03
CA GLY A 239 8.91 -11.38 7.38
C GLY A 239 8.61 -12.28 6.17
N ARG A 240 9.69 -12.80 5.56
CA ARG A 240 9.64 -13.65 4.36
C ARG A 240 8.89 -14.96 4.57
N ASP A 241 9.08 -15.60 5.72
CA ASP A 241 8.59 -16.95 6.01
C ASP A 241 7.30 -16.94 6.88
N ASP A 242 6.71 -15.76 7.06
CA ASP A 242 5.47 -15.59 7.83
C ASP A 242 4.22 -15.77 6.93
N MET A 243 3.04 -15.50 7.49
CA MET A 243 1.78 -15.51 6.74
C MET A 243 1.84 -14.59 5.51
N SER A 244 1.13 -14.99 4.45
CA SER A 244 0.96 -14.10 3.30
C SER A 244 0.19 -12.83 3.71
N VAL A 245 0.40 -11.72 2.98
CA VAL A 245 -0.36 -10.47 3.20
C VAL A 245 -1.88 -10.73 3.12
N LYS A 246 -2.30 -11.62 2.22
CA LYS A 246 -3.70 -12.03 2.05
C LYS A 246 -4.25 -12.69 3.32
N ASP A 247 -3.53 -13.66 3.88
CA ASP A 247 -3.98 -14.39 5.07
C ASP A 247 -3.93 -13.51 6.31
N ALA A 248 -2.87 -12.72 6.47
CA ALA A 248 -2.79 -11.73 7.53
C ALA A 248 -3.95 -10.73 7.45
N ARG A 249 -4.29 -10.24 6.25
CA ARG A 249 -5.42 -9.33 6.00
C ARG A 249 -6.76 -9.93 6.41
N ALA A 250 -6.97 -11.23 6.20
CA ALA A 250 -8.18 -11.93 6.64
C ALA A 250 -8.33 -11.94 8.17
N ILE A 251 -7.22 -11.94 8.91
CA ILE A 251 -7.19 -11.92 10.37
C ILE A 251 -7.30 -10.48 10.92
N VAL A 252 -6.46 -9.57 10.44
CA VAL A 252 -6.38 -8.20 10.99
C VAL A 252 -7.46 -7.26 10.44
N GLY A 253 -8.16 -7.67 9.38
CA GLY A 253 -9.22 -6.91 8.74
C GLY A 253 -8.72 -5.80 7.81
N PRO A 254 -9.64 -5.05 7.18
CA PRO A 254 -9.31 -4.14 6.08
C PRO A 254 -8.53 -2.89 6.50
N ARG A 255 -8.59 -2.49 7.78
CA ARG A 255 -8.07 -1.19 8.24
C ARG A 255 -6.69 -1.23 8.90
N ARG A 256 -6.25 -2.35 9.46
CA ARG A 256 -4.95 -2.42 10.15
C ARG A 256 -3.81 -2.36 9.16
N LEU A 257 -2.68 -1.77 9.56
CA LEU A 257 -1.50 -1.71 8.70
C LEU A 257 -0.85 -3.10 8.59
N ILE A 258 -0.38 -3.45 7.40
CA ILE A 258 0.46 -4.63 7.17
C ILE A 258 1.79 -4.14 6.60
N GLY A 259 2.87 -4.32 7.36
CA GLY A 259 4.23 -4.12 6.89
C GLY A 259 4.83 -5.41 6.36
N VAL A 260 5.70 -5.30 5.35
CA VAL A 260 6.43 -6.45 4.80
C VAL A 260 7.92 -6.14 4.76
N SER A 261 8.74 -7.08 5.24
CA SER A 261 10.19 -7.04 5.04
C SER A 261 10.53 -7.41 3.59
N THR A 262 11.43 -6.65 2.98
CA THR A 262 11.83 -6.79 1.57
C THR A 262 13.34 -6.72 1.43
N HIS A 263 13.87 -7.56 0.53
CA HIS A 263 15.29 -7.77 0.31
C HIS A 263 15.69 -7.60 -1.17
N SER A 264 14.75 -7.27 -2.05
CA SER A 264 14.99 -6.92 -3.44
C SER A 264 13.87 -6.03 -3.97
N ILE A 265 14.09 -5.38 -5.13
CA ILE A 265 13.06 -4.54 -5.74
C ILE A 265 11.84 -5.36 -6.17
N GLU A 266 12.03 -6.59 -6.63
CA GLU A 266 10.96 -7.50 -7.02
C GLU A 266 10.07 -7.87 -5.83
N GLN A 267 10.67 -8.06 -4.65
CA GLN A 267 9.90 -8.29 -3.41
C GLN A 267 9.10 -7.04 -3.00
N ALA A 268 9.66 -5.85 -3.16
CA ALA A 268 8.95 -4.60 -2.91
C ALA A 268 7.75 -4.42 -3.84
N GLN A 269 7.95 -4.63 -5.15
CA GLN A 269 6.89 -4.61 -6.15
C GLN A 269 5.80 -5.66 -5.84
N ALA A 270 6.18 -6.89 -5.51
CA ALA A 270 5.24 -7.94 -5.13
C ALA A 270 4.45 -7.58 -3.86
N ALA A 271 5.08 -6.94 -2.87
CA ALA A 271 4.42 -6.50 -1.65
C ALA A 271 3.36 -5.40 -1.91
N VAL A 272 3.63 -4.47 -2.84
CA VAL A 272 2.65 -3.46 -3.28
C VAL A 272 1.39 -4.16 -3.82
N LEU A 273 1.56 -5.08 -4.76
CA LEU A 273 0.44 -5.79 -5.39
C LEU A 273 -0.30 -6.72 -4.41
N ALA A 274 0.43 -7.33 -3.47
CA ALA A 274 -0.14 -8.15 -2.41
C ALA A 274 -0.97 -7.34 -1.41
N GLY A 275 -0.80 -6.01 -1.37
CA GLY A 275 -1.57 -5.11 -0.53
C GLY A 275 -0.91 -4.78 0.81
N ALA A 276 0.42 -4.79 0.85
CA ALA A 276 1.17 -4.20 1.95
C ALA A 276 0.88 -2.70 2.06
N ASN A 277 0.98 -2.17 3.28
CA ASN A 277 0.86 -0.74 3.55
C ASN A 277 2.23 -0.07 3.66
N TYR A 278 3.28 -0.79 4.06
CA TYR A 278 4.62 -0.22 4.14
C TYR A 278 5.68 -1.31 4.05
N LEU A 279 6.91 -0.90 3.79
CA LEU A 279 8.04 -1.80 3.57
C LEU A 279 9.12 -1.59 4.65
N GLY A 280 9.67 -2.68 5.15
CA GLY A 280 10.99 -2.69 5.78
C GLY A 280 12.01 -3.10 4.72
N VAL A 281 12.95 -2.22 4.38
CA VAL A 281 13.91 -2.44 3.28
C VAL A 281 15.30 -2.63 3.87
N GLY A 282 15.87 -3.81 3.67
CA GLY A 282 17.20 -4.09 4.21
C GLY A 282 17.64 -5.55 4.04
N PRO A 283 18.73 -5.98 4.70
CA PRO A 283 19.59 -5.16 5.56
C PRO A 283 20.28 -4.03 4.78
N THR A 284 20.29 -2.83 5.36
CA THR A 284 20.90 -1.64 4.75
C THR A 284 22.41 -1.58 4.99
N PHE A 285 22.84 -1.96 6.19
CA PHE A 285 24.23 -2.07 6.63
C PHE A 285 24.48 -3.46 7.24
N PRO A 286 25.71 -3.98 7.18
CA PRO A 286 26.05 -5.23 7.85
C PRO A 286 25.70 -5.12 9.34
N SER A 287 25.08 -6.15 9.91
CA SER A 287 24.79 -6.20 11.34
C SER A 287 25.22 -7.55 11.91
N THR A 288 25.60 -7.55 13.18
CA THR A 288 25.96 -8.76 13.92
C THR A 288 24.74 -9.61 14.32
N THR A 289 23.52 -9.10 14.11
CA THR A 289 22.28 -9.68 14.67
C THR A 289 21.60 -10.70 13.75
N LYS A 290 21.90 -10.70 12.45
CA LYS A 290 21.38 -11.65 11.46
C LYS A 290 22.39 -11.84 10.31
N ASN A 291 22.70 -13.09 9.97
CA ASN A 291 23.36 -13.44 8.72
C ASN A 291 22.35 -13.40 7.56
N PHE A 292 22.73 -12.80 6.44
CA PHE A 292 21.90 -12.73 5.24
C PHE A 292 22.66 -13.33 4.06
N ASP A 293 21.96 -14.13 3.25
CA ASP A 293 22.52 -14.77 2.06
C ASP A 293 22.89 -13.76 0.96
N ALA A 294 22.18 -12.63 0.93
CA ALA A 294 22.45 -11.50 0.05
C ALA A 294 22.33 -10.21 0.87
N PHE A 295 23.24 -9.27 0.61
CA PHE A 295 23.28 -7.97 1.26
C PHE A 295 22.88 -6.89 0.25
N PRO A 296 21.61 -6.44 0.24
CA PRO A 296 21.12 -5.50 -0.79
C PRO A 296 21.73 -4.10 -0.63
N GLY A 297 22.02 -3.71 0.61
CA GLY A 297 22.66 -2.44 0.93
C GLY A 297 21.83 -1.21 0.54
N VAL A 298 22.52 -0.06 0.48
CA VAL A 298 21.91 1.24 0.13
C VAL A 298 21.37 1.30 -1.30
N GLU A 299 21.81 0.42 -2.19
CA GLU A 299 21.35 0.42 -3.58
C GLU A 299 19.89 0.01 -3.70
N LEU A 300 19.45 -0.99 -2.91
CA LEU A 300 18.03 -1.35 -2.85
C LEU A 300 17.17 -0.17 -2.38
N LEU A 301 17.67 0.66 -1.46
CA LEU A 301 16.94 1.84 -1.02
C LEU A 301 16.78 2.86 -2.16
N ARG A 302 17.78 3.03 -3.04
CA ARG A 302 17.66 3.90 -4.22
C ARG A 302 16.61 3.38 -5.20
N GLN A 303 16.63 2.07 -5.46
CA GLN A 303 15.62 1.44 -6.32
C GLN A 303 14.20 1.62 -5.77
N VAL A 304 14.02 1.36 -4.47
CA VAL A 304 12.72 1.55 -3.81
C VAL A 304 12.28 3.01 -3.85
N ALA A 305 13.17 3.96 -3.58
CA ALA A 305 12.85 5.39 -3.63
C ALA A 305 12.48 5.86 -5.05
N ALA A 306 13.04 5.25 -6.09
CA ALA A 306 12.77 5.59 -7.48
C ALA A 306 11.46 4.96 -8.01
N GLU A 307 11.07 3.78 -7.52
CA GLU A 307 9.99 3.01 -8.14
C GLU A 307 8.72 2.87 -7.31
N ILE A 308 8.82 2.97 -5.97
CA ILE A 308 7.76 2.55 -5.05
C ILE A 308 7.34 3.70 -4.15
N ARG A 309 6.02 3.97 -4.11
CA ARG A 309 5.47 5.04 -3.28
C ARG A 309 5.01 4.62 -1.89
N LEU A 310 4.82 3.31 -1.65
CA LEU A 310 4.57 2.82 -0.29
C LEU A 310 5.65 3.34 0.66
N THR A 311 5.23 3.67 1.88
CA THR A 311 6.17 4.13 2.91
C THR A 311 7.23 3.05 3.14
N ALA A 312 8.50 3.38 2.95
CA ALA A 312 9.62 2.48 3.17
C ALA A 312 10.45 2.94 4.37
N PHE A 313 10.88 1.98 5.20
CA PHE A 313 11.80 2.18 6.30
C PHE A 313 13.10 1.41 6.01
N ALA A 314 14.23 2.13 5.95
CA ALA A 314 15.53 1.48 5.90
C ALA A 314 15.79 0.75 7.22
N ILE A 315 16.13 -0.53 7.15
CA ILE A 315 16.34 -1.39 8.32
C ILE A 315 17.64 -2.19 8.18
N GLY A 316 18.24 -2.50 9.34
CA GLY A 316 19.45 -3.33 9.44
C GLY A 316 20.71 -2.49 9.50
N GLY A 317 21.32 -2.43 10.68
CA GLY A 317 22.60 -1.75 10.92
C GLY A 317 22.59 -0.21 10.83
N VAL A 318 21.41 0.41 10.81
CA VAL A 318 21.27 1.88 10.79
C VAL A 318 21.53 2.46 12.19
N THR A 319 22.34 3.51 12.25
CA THR A 319 22.78 4.25 13.43
C THR A 319 22.91 5.74 13.11
N ALA A 320 23.09 6.60 14.12
CA ALA A 320 23.36 8.02 13.90
C ALA A 320 24.60 8.29 13.02
N LYS A 321 25.57 7.36 12.97
CA LYS A 321 26.81 7.52 12.19
C LYS A 321 26.65 7.31 10.69
N ASN A 322 25.61 6.60 10.25
CA ASN A 322 25.41 6.21 8.85
C ASN A 322 24.00 6.55 8.33
N ILE A 323 23.20 7.28 9.11
CA ILE A 323 21.85 7.69 8.69
C ILE A 323 21.89 8.62 7.48
N ASP A 324 22.91 9.47 7.34
CA ASP A 324 23.05 10.38 6.20
C ASP A 324 23.19 9.61 4.87
N GLU A 325 23.82 8.43 4.88
CA GLU A 325 23.90 7.57 3.70
C GLU A 325 22.54 7.02 3.29
N VAL A 326 21.65 6.77 4.25
CA VAL A 326 20.25 6.38 4.00
C VAL A 326 19.46 7.55 3.43
N LEU A 327 19.58 8.73 4.03
CA LEU A 327 18.86 9.91 3.57
C LEU A 327 19.26 10.29 2.13
N ALA A 328 20.53 10.10 1.79
CA ALA A 328 21.05 10.32 0.43
C ALA A 328 20.43 9.40 -0.64
N THR A 329 19.76 8.31 -0.26
CA THR A 329 19.05 7.44 -1.21
C THR A 329 17.64 7.93 -1.55
N GLY A 330 17.14 8.97 -0.86
CA GLY A 330 15.75 9.41 -0.94
C GLY A 330 14.81 8.71 0.05
N VAL A 331 15.26 7.67 0.76
CA VAL A 331 14.50 7.06 1.85
C VAL A 331 14.70 7.87 3.13
N ALA A 332 13.69 8.66 3.50
CA ALA A 332 13.76 9.57 4.64
C ALA A 332 13.27 8.97 5.98
N ARG A 333 13.25 7.64 6.11
CA ARG A 333 12.70 6.94 7.28
C ARG A 333 13.51 5.70 7.63
N VAL A 334 13.66 5.46 8.93
CA VAL A 334 14.52 4.39 9.44
C VAL A 334 13.80 3.54 10.47
N ALA A 335 14.10 2.24 10.45
CA ALA A 335 13.71 1.30 11.48
C ALA A 335 14.95 0.74 12.20
N VAL A 336 14.99 0.92 13.52
CA VAL A 336 16.17 0.63 14.35
C VAL A 336 15.79 -0.20 15.58
N SER A 337 16.76 -0.92 16.13
CA SER A 337 16.60 -1.68 17.37
C SER A 337 17.73 -1.35 18.35
N SER A 338 18.87 -2.05 18.27
CA SER A 338 20.01 -1.92 19.19
C SER A 338 20.51 -0.49 19.39
N ALA A 339 20.55 0.32 18.32
CA ALA A 339 20.93 1.73 18.39
C ALA A 339 20.16 2.54 19.44
N ILE A 340 18.92 2.13 19.74
CA ILE A 340 18.07 2.74 20.78
C ILE A 340 18.00 1.85 22.02
N THR A 341 17.75 0.55 21.84
CA THR A 341 17.45 -0.36 22.94
C THR A 341 18.66 -0.72 23.81
N GLU A 342 19.87 -0.54 23.30
CA GLU A 342 21.14 -0.76 24.01
C GLU A 342 21.80 0.55 24.44
N SER A 343 21.20 1.71 24.10
CA SER A 343 21.66 3.01 24.57
C SER A 343 21.44 3.13 26.09
N PRO A 344 22.38 3.76 26.84
CA PRO A 344 22.15 4.13 28.24
C PRO A 344 20.96 5.08 28.43
N SER A 345 20.59 5.83 27.38
CA SER A 345 19.44 6.72 27.38
C SER A 345 18.62 6.56 26.09
N PRO A 346 17.72 5.56 26.02
CA PRO A 346 16.86 5.32 24.86
C PRO A 346 16.06 6.55 24.42
N LYS A 347 15.58 7.36 25.39
CA LYS A 347 14.87 8.61 25.08
C LYS A 347 15.74 9.61 24.31
N THR A 348 16.97 9.82 24.75
CA THR A 348 17.89 10.78 24.14
C THR A 348 18.32 10.29 22.76
N ALA A 349 18.69 9.01 22.65
CA ALA A 349 19.08 8.40 21.38
C ALA A 349 17.96 8.40 20.33
N ALA A 350 16.69 8.36 20.75
CA ALA A 350 15.55 8.45 19.84
C ALA A 350 15.18 9.89 19.45
N ALA A 351 15.64 10.88 20.20
CA ALA A 351 15.39 12.30 19.94
C ALA A 351 16.47 12.95 19.06
N GLU A 352 17.67 12.38 19.04
CA GLU A 352 18.76 12.68 18.10
C GLU A 352 18.41 12.26 16.66
#